data_AF-S3BX95-F1
#
_entry.id   AF-S3BX95-F1
#
_cell.length_a   1.000
_cell.length_b   1.000
_cell.length_c   1.000
_cell.angle_alpha   90.00
_cell.angle_beta   90.00
_cell.angle_gamma   90.00
#
_symmetry.space_group_name_H-M   'P 1'
#
loop_
_entity.id
_entity.type
_entity.pdbx_description
1 polymer ?
#
loop_
_entity_poly.entity_id
_entity_poly.type
_entity_poly.pdbx_seq_one_letter_code
_entity_poly.pdbx_strand_id
1 'polypeptide(L)'
;MLVGLALTLLNVGLVAAPIGGAVGTLAGIDYYRRTHGQSPLFTSDPDDTSGTPGYTGGGGGGGEPDNFNYTANYTWPGSLPNATTTSGGVTLAKYCQQYVDIDVGTKTGQNYTLNPNQWGWTFGDEGGMCLNVTTFTNMTYATNTTAPDWSVTWQYDAGPSSQPVHAFPNIMMDNSVLPVKLSKLSIMSLDVQWAYEDLGTAVYKRNRVQEDMVFNVDEAAIEARAVKQMMNLAERYVAGTTFSANVAVDMFFDSNAKIAGKTSNATYEVMVWLAQFGQYTDPIGSNKGAVTSYVIDGANFTLYSGTNNNKQHVLTWVAEKAAPLFSGSLLPLIEVLPQLDLDYYPGENDYLGYFAFGSECYYSADNITFYVQDLSMEIR
;
A
#
# COMPACT_ATOMS: atom_id res chain seq x y z
N MET A 1 41.71 -5.90 -10.64
CA MET A 1 41.21 -4.62 -10.06
C MET A 1 40.79 -3.60 -11.12
N LEU A 2 41.42 -3.55 -12.30
CA LEU A 2 41.07 -2.60 -13.38
C LEU A 2 39.79 -2.92 -14.17
N VAL A 3 39.30 -4.17 -14.17
CA VAL A 3 38.08 -4.57 -14.92
C VAL A 3 36.79 -4.20 -14.18
N GLY A 4 36.80 -4.19 -12.85
CA GLY A 4 35.61 -3.90 -12.03
C GLY A 4 35.20 -2.42 -12.04
N LEU A 5 36.17 -1.51 -12.16
CA LEU A 5 35.92 -0.05 -12.20
C LEU A 5 35.34 0.40 -13.55
N ALA A 6 35.67 -0.29 -14.64
CA ALA A 6 35.18 0.03 -15.97
C ALA A 6 33.70 -0.35 -16.15
N LEU A 7 33.24 -1.44 -15.54
CA LEU A 7 31.83 -1.85 -15.59
C LEU A 7 30.91 -0.93 -14.77
N THR A 8 31.39 -0.38 -13.65
CA THR A 8 30.60 0.54 -12.82
C THR A 8 30.39 1.89 -13.50
N LEU A 9 31.42 2.42 -14.17
CA LEU A 9 31.31 3.67 -14.93
C LEU A 9 30.41 3.54 -16.17
N LEU A 10 30.39 2.36 -16.81
CA LEU A 10 29.53 2.12 -17.98
C LEU A 10 28.03 2.08 -17.59
N ASN A 11 27.69 1.46 -16.45
CA ASN A 11 26.30 1.38 -15.96
C ASN A 11 25.76 2.72 -15.47
N VAL A 12 26.57 3.53 -14.78
CA VAL A 12 26.15 4.87 -14.35
C VAL A 12 25.95 5.81 -15.55
N GLY A 13 26.78 5.70 -16.59
CA GLY A 13 26.64 6.47 -17.82
C GLY A 13 25.39 6.13 -18.64
N LEU A 14 24.98 4.85 -18.69
CA LEU A 14 23.80 4.41 -19.44
C LEU A 14 22.47 4.74 -18.74
N VAL A 15 22.44 4.92 -17.42
CA VAL A 15 21.25 5.32 -16.66
C VAL A 15 21.10 6.84 -16.55
N ALA A 16 22.21 7.59 -16.49
CA ALA A 16 22.18 9.05 -16.39
C ALA A 16 21.72 9.75 -17.69
N ALA A 17 22.02 9.17 -18.87
CA ALA A 17 21.75 9.81 -20.15
C ALA A 17 20.24 9.90 -20.51
N PRO A 18 19.39 8.87 -20.29
CA PRO A 18 17.96 8.96 -20.56
C PRO A 18 17.22 9.89 -19.58
N ILE A 19 17.58 9.84 -18.30
CA ILE A 19 16.90 10.59 -17.22
C ILE A 19 17.29 12.07 -17.25
N GLY A 20 18.58 12.37 -17.39
CA GLY A 20 19.06 13.76 -17.53
C GLY A 20 18.57 14.42 -18.82
N GLY A 21 18.41 13.65 -19.90
CA GLY A 21 17.81 14.13 -21.15
C GLY A 21 16.34 14.51 -20.99
N ALA A 22 15.55 13.73 -20.27
CA ALA A 22 14.13 14.02 -20.04
C ALA A 22 13.94 15.26 -19.15
N VAL A 23 14.67 15.37 -18.04
CA VAL A 23 14.59 16.53 -17.14
C VAL A 23 15.10 17.80 -17.83
N GLY A 24 16.22 17.72 -18.56
CA GLY A 24 16.75 18.84 -19.34
C GLY A 24 15.81 19.30 -20.46
N THR A 25 15.09 18.37 -21.09
CA THR A 25 14.07 18.69 -22.11
C THR A 25 12.87 19.41 -21.48
N LEU A 26 12.39 18.95 -20.32
CA LEU A 26 11.27 19.58 -19.61
C LEU A 26 11.63 20.98 -19.09
N ALA A 27 12.84 21.15 -18.55
CA ALA A 27 13.36 22.46 -18.15
C ALA A 27 13.56 23.41 -19.35
N GLY A 28 14.03 22.90 -20.48
CA GLY A 28 14.16 23.66 -21.72
C GLY A 28 12.81 24.11 -22.30
N ILE A 29 11.80 23.24 -22.25
CA ILE A 29 10.42 23.55 -22.66
C ILE A 29 9.82 24.62 -21.75
N ASP A 30 10.02 24.52 -20.43
CA ASP A 30 9.55 25.52 -19.48
C ASP A 30 10.22 26.90 -19.71
N TYR A 31 11.52 26.92 -19.98
CA TYR A 31 12.25 28.15 -20.33
C TYR A 31 11.77 28.77 -21.65
N TYR A 32 11.53 27.95 -22.68
CA TYR A 32 10.98 28.41 -23.96
C TYR A 32 9.58 29.02 -23.79
N ARG A 33 8.73 28.43 -22.94
CA ARG A 33 7.38 28.95 -22.65
C ARG A 33 7.44 30.32 -21.98
N ARG A 34 8.30 30.49 -20.97
CA ARG A 34 8.46 31.78 -20.26
C ARG A 34 8.95 32.90 -21.17
N THR A 35 9.84 32.59 -22.11
CA THR A 35 10.38 33.58 -23.08
C THR A 35 9.38 33.96 -24.18
N HIS A 36 8.31 33.19 -24.36
CA HIS A 36 7.22 33.46 -25.31
C HIS A 36 5.89 33.84 -24.62
N GLY A 37 5.95 34.23 -23.34
CA GLY A 37 4.79 34.71 -22.58
C GLY A 37 3.74 33.63 -22.25
N GLN A 38 4.11 32.35 -22.29
CA GLN A 38 3.24 31.24 -21.89
C GLN A 38 3.48 30.86 -20.42
N SER A 39 2.43 30.39 -19.75
CA SER A 39 2.48 29.99 -18.34
C SER A 39 3.46 28.83 -18.10
N PRO A 40 4.19 28.82 -16.98
CA PRO A 40 5.14 27.76 -16.64
C PRO A 40 4.48 26.37 -16.61
N LEU A 41 5.25 25.35 -16.97
CA LEU A 41 4.82 23.95 -16.94
C LEU A 41 4.66 23.43 -15.50
N PHE A 42 5.35 24.07 -14.54
CA PHE A 42 5.40 23.69 -13.14
C PHE A 42 5.21 24.88 -12.21
N THR A 43 3.99 25.41 -12.15
CA THR A 43 3.55 26.27 -11.06
C THR A 43 2.12 25.94 -10.69
N SER A 44 1.88 25.73 -9.40
CA SER A 44 0.56 25.88 -8.79
C SER A 44 0.39 27.35 -8.41
N ASP A 45 -0.30 28.15 -9.22
CA ASP A 45 -0.69 29.51 -8.83
C ASP A 45 -2.22 29.57 -8.66
N PRO A 46 -2.76 30.18 -7.58
CA PRO A 46 -4.17 30.05 -7.19
C PRO A 46 -5.14 31.01 -7.89
N ASP A 47 -4.71 31.82 -8.86
CA ASP A 47 -5.57 32.83 -9.49
C ASP A 47 -5.38 32.86 -11.01
N ASP A 48 -6.15 32.04 -11.74
CA ASP A 48 -6.53 32.36 -13.12
C ASP A 48 -7.99 31.94 -13.38
N THR A 49 -8.85 32.95 -13.38
CA THR A 49 -10.27 32.86 -13.76
C THR A 49 -10.45 33.43 -15.16
N SER A 50 -10.02 32.71 -16.21
CA SER A 50 -10.56 32.96 -17.56
C SER A 50 -10.25 31.86 -18.58
N GLY A 51 -11.29 31.16 -19.06
CA GLY A 51 -11.16 30.33 -20.28
C GLY A 51 -12.13 29.17 -20.44
N THR A 52 -13.43 29.42 -20.45
CA THR A 52 -14.42 28.42 -20.92
C THR A 52 -14.39 28.32 -22.46
N PRO A 53 -14.51 27.12 -23.02
CA PRO A 53 -15.76 26.75 -23.70
C PRO A 53 -16.14 25.32 -23.30
N GLY A 54 -17.33 25.04 -22.75
CA GLY A 54 -18.63 25.30 -23.33
C GLY A 54 -19.33 23.95 -23.51
N TYR A 55 -20.12 23.54 -22.53
CA TYR A 55 -21.21 22.61 -22.75
C TYR A 55 -22.42 23.06 -21.94
N THR A 56 -23.53 23.17 -22.66
CA THR A 56 -24.81 23.78 -22.29
C THR A 56 -25.73 22.80 -21.58
N GLY A 57 -26.47 23.31 -20.59
CA GLY A 57 -27.67 22.73 -19.99
C GLY A 57 -27.51 22.58 -18.48
N GLY A 58 -28.18 23.32 -17.59
CA GLY A 58 -29.40 24.12 -17.68
C GLY A 58 -30.16 23.91 -16.38
N GLY A 59 -30.49 25.00 -15.67
CA GLY A 59 -31.33 24.96 -14.46
C GLY A 59 -30.78 25.81 -13.33
N GLY A 60 -31.12 27.10 -13.35
CA GLY A 60 -30.65 28.10 -12.39
C GLY A 60 -31.44 28.16 -11.07
N GLY A 61 -30.85 28.86 -10.11
CA GLY A 61 -31.47 29.34 -8.87
C GLY A 61 -30.37 29.84 -7.93
N GLY A 62 -30.07 31.15 -7.96
CA GLY A 62 -28.95 31.75 -7.24
C GLY A 62 -29.26 32.26 -5.83
N GLY A 63 -28.20 32.65 -5.12
CA GLY A 63 -28.24 33.67 -4.05
C GLY A 63 -27.55 33.33 -2.72
N GLU A 64 -26.22 33.53 -2.67
CA GLU A 64 -25.43 34.11 -1.53
C GLU A 64 -25.29 33.33 -0.19
N PRO A 65 -24.33 33.72 0.71
CA PRO A 65 -23.17 32.89 1.06
C PRO A 65 -23.19 32.34 2.50
N ASP A 66 -22.22 31.47 2.80
CA ASP A 66 -21.81 30.97 4.12
C ASP A 66 -22.84 30.17 4.94
N ASN A 67 -22.72 28.84 4.92
CA ASN A 67 -22.62 28.03 6.15
C ASN A 67 -22.16 26.60 5.84
N PHE A 68 -21.10 26.14 6.53
CA PHE A 68 -20.74 24.73 6.61
C PHE A 68 -21.93 23.96 7.20
N ASN A 69 -22.66 23.22 6.38
CA ASN A 69 -23.77 22.38 6.85
C ASN A 69 -23.47 20.93 6.50
N TYR A 70 -23.02 20.19 7.53
CA TYR A 70 -22.84 18.75 7.48
C TYR A 70 -24.23 18.11 7.49
N THR A 71 -24.82 17.88 6.31
CA THR A 71 -26.04 17.06 6.19
C THR A 71 -25.63 15.61 6.02
N ALA A 72 -25.48 14.93 7.16
CA ALA A 72 -25.41 13.49 7.24
C ALA A 72 -26.78 12.88 6.86
N ASN A 73 -27.01 12.68 5.56
CA ASN A 73 -28.04 11.76 5.09
C ASN A 73 -27.47 10.34 5.08
N TYR A 74 -27.56 9.67 6.24
CA TYR A 74 -27.27 8.24 6.40
C TYR A 74 -28.37 7.39 5.74
N THR A 75 -28.25 7.23 4.43
CA THR A 75 -28.77 6.11 3.66
C THR A 75 -27.59 5.60 2.85
N TRP A 76 -27.22 4.32 3.00
CA TRP A 76 -26.08 3.62 2.36
C TRP A 76 -25.56 4.40 1.14
N PRO A 77 -24.47 5.18 1.26
CA PRO A 77 -23.95 5.85 0.09
C PRO A 77 -23.36 4.74 -0.79
N GLY A 78 -23.62 4.79 -2.10
CA GLY A 78 -23.07 3.82 -3.04
C GLY A 78 -21.53 3.77 -3.00
N SER A 79 -20.95 3.07 -3.97
CA SER A 79 -19.49 2.97 -4.22
C SER A 79 -18.78 4.30 -4.52
N LEU A 80 -19.42 5.44 -4.24
CA LEU A 80 -18.89 6.77 -4.48
C LEU A 80 -17.97 7.23 -3.33
N PRO A 81 -16.90 7.97 -3.65
CA PRO A 81 -16.01 8.54 -2.65
C PRO A 81 -16.72 9.60 -1.78
N ASN A 82 -16.29 9.74 -0.53
CA ASN A 82 -16.69 10.81 0.38
C ASN A 82 -16.18 12.18 -0.09
N ALA A 83 -15.02 12.21 -0.74
CA ALA A 83 -14.45 13.42 -1.32
C ALA A 83 -13.58 13.08 -2.53
N THR A 84 -13.53 13.97 -3.52
CA THR A 84 -12.67 13.82 -4.69
C THR A 84 -12.06 15.17 -5.04
N THR A 85 -10.77 15.17 -5.38
CA THR A 85 -10.07 16.32 -5.95
C THR A 85 -9.33 15.88 -7.19
N THR A 86 -9.54 16.58 -8.30
CA THR A 86 -8.84 16.32 -9.57
C THR A 86 -8.04 17.54 -9.96
N SER A 87 -6.74 17.38 -10.18
CA SER A 87 -5.84 18.43 -10.64
C SER A 87 -4.70 17.82 -11.45
N GLY A 88 -4.29 18.48 -12.54
CA GLY A 88 -3.16 18.03 -13.35
C GLY A 88 -3.30 16.63 -13.95
N GLY A 89 -4.52 16.15 -14.19
CA GLY A 89 -4.77 14.78 -14.68
C GLY A 89 -4.67 13.69 -13.61
N VAL A 90 -4.50 14.05 -12.34
CA VAL A 90 -4.50 13.14 -11.18
C VAL A 90 -5.79 13.34 -10.40
N THR A 91 -6.40 12.24 -9.95
CA THR A 91 -7.59 12.24 -9.10
C THR A 91 -7.27 11.59 -7.77
N LEU A 92 -7.44 12.34 -6.69
CA LEU A 92 -7.40 11.86 -5.31
C LEU A 92 -8.83 11.64 -4.82
N ALA A 93 -9.16 10.41 -4.43
CA ALA A 93 -10.48 10.04 -3.93
C ALA A 93 -10.37 9.47 -2.50
N LYS A 94 -11.24 9.94 -1.58
CA LYS A 94 -11.29 9.51 -0.18
C LYS A 94 -12.53 8.67 0.11
N TYR A 95 -12.34 7.57 0.83
CA TYR A 95 -13.35 6.58 1.20
C TYR A 95 -13.25 6.27 2.70
N CYS A 96 -14.26 6.63 3.48
CA CYS A 96 -14.32 6.39 4.93
C CYS A 96 -15.38 5.34 5.29
N GLN A 97 -15.94 4.65 4.30
CA GLN A 97 -16.89 3.57 4.51
C GLN A 97 -16.23 2.41 5.26
N GLN A 98 -17.05 1.66 6.01
CA GLN A 98 -16.60 0.42 6.65
C GLN A 98 -16.17 -0.62 5.60
N TYR A 99 -16.95 -0.73 4.53
CA TYR A 99 -16.71 -1.60 3.38
C TYR A 99 -17.11 -0.89 2.09
N VAL A 100 -16.24 -0.95 1.10
CA VAL A 100 -16.52 -0.55 -0.27
C VAL A 100 -15.47 -1.17 -1.17
N ASP A 101 -15.89 -1.84 -2.25
CA ASP A 101 -14.99 -2.30 -3.28
C ASP A 101 -14.71 -1.15 -4.25
N ILE A 102 -13.45 -0.77 -4.36
CA ILE A 102 -12.97 0.33 -5.18
C ILE A 102 -12.13 -0.27 -6.30
N ASP A 103 -12.76 -0.49 -7.45
CA ASP A 103 -12.08 -0.97 -8.64
C ASP A 103 -11.12 0.11 -9.15
N VAL A 104 -9.82 -0.15 -9.01
CA VAL A 104 -8.77 0.68 -9.58
C VAL A 104 -8.26 0.04 -10.86
N GLY A 105 -9.01 0.29 -11.91
CA GLY A 105 -8.72 -0.23 -13.24
C GLY A 105 -7.44 0.35 -13.83
N THR A 106 -6.77 -0.46 -14.65
CA THR A 106 -5.74 -0.01 -15.56
C THR A 106 -6.31 -0.02 -16.98
N LYS A 107 -5.85 0.89 -17.85
CA LYS A 107 -6.25 0.88 -19.26
C LYS A 107 -5.76 -0.39 -19.97
N THR A 108 -4.60 -0.89 -19.53
CA THR A 108 -3.97 -2.12 -20.00
C THR A 108 -3.24 -2.76 -18.81
N GLY A 109 -3.57 -4.01 -18.48
CA GLY A 109 -2.87 -4.74 -17.43
C GLY A 109 -3.80 -5.41 -16.43
N GLN A 110 -3.22 -5.70 -15.26
CA GLN A 110 -3.88 -6.21 -14.08
C GLN A 110 -4.77 -5.11 -13.49
N ASN A 111 -5.96 -5.50 -13.07
CA ASN A 111 -6.83 -4.63 -12.26
C ASN A 111 -6.73 -5.03 -10.79
N TYR A 112 -6.99 -4.07 -9.93
CA TYR A 112 -7.02 -4.29 -8.49
C TYR A 112 -8.29 -3.72 -7.88
N THR A 113 -8.68 -4.28 -6.74
CA THR A 113 -9.77 -3.80 -5.92
C THR A 113 -9.21 -3.33 -4.57
N LEU A 114 -9.40 -2.07 -4.23
CA LEU A 114 -9.10 -1.53 -2.90
C LEU A 114 -10.32 -1.64 -1.99
N ASN A 115 -10.12 -1.92 -0.71
CA ASN A 115 -11.21 -1.96 0.27
C ASN A 115 -10.72 -1.49 1.65
N PRO A 116 -11.41 -0.53 2.32
CA PRO A 116 -11.09 -0.13 3.70
C PRO A 116 -11.18 -1.29 4.71
N ASN A 117 -12.12 -2.21 4.46
CA ASN A 117 -12.27 -3.50 5.14
C ASN A 117 -12.15 -3.42 6.67
N GLN A 118 -13.00 -2.59 7.29
CA GLN A 118 -13.04 -2.38 8.74
C GLN A 118 -13.88 -3.46 9.43
N TRP A 119 -13.45 -4.72 9.28
CA TRP A 119 -14.27 -5.89 9.56
C TRP A 119 -14.43 -6.26 11.04
N GLY A 120 -13.46 -5.87 11.86
CA GLY A 120 -13.46 -6.05 13.31
C GLY A 120 -13.95 -4.82 14.09
N TRP A 121 -14.27 -3.73 13.40
CA TRP A 121 -14.81 -2.51 13.99
C TRP A 121 -16.33 -2.43 13.78
N THR A 122 -17.08 -1.92 14.75
CA THR A 122 -18.52 -1.69 14.61
C THR A 122 -18.78 -0.23 14.26
N PHE A 123 -19.59 0.01 13.23
CA PHE A 123 -19.95 1.36 12.84
C PHE A 123 -20.56 2.15 14.01
N GLY A 124 -19.92 3.27 14.35
CA GLY A 124 -20.35 4.18 15.42
C GLY A 124 -19.57 4.01 16.73
N ASP A 125 -18.76 2.96 16.88
CA ASP A 125 -17.78 2.87 17.96
C ASP A 125 -16.68 3.93 17.77
N GLU A 126 -15.91 4.19 18.83
CA GLU A 126 -14.77 5.11 18.75
C GLU A 126 -13.71 4.58 17.76
N GLY A 127 -13.01 5.52 17.12
CA GLY A 127 -12.07 5.21 16.05
C GLY A 127 -12.71 5.09 14.67
N GLY A 128 -11.89 4.74 13.70
CA GLY A 128 -12.28 4.62 12.29
C GLY A 128 -11.11 4.78 11.34
N MET A 129 -11.41 4.72 10.05
CA MET A 129 -10.42 4.81 8.97
C MET A 129 -10.98 5.58 7.77
N CYS A 130 -10.08 6.27 7.08
CA CYS A 130 -10.30 6.75 5.72
C CYS A 130 -9.17 6.29 4.79
N LEU A 131 -9.55 5.67 3.68
CA LEU A 131 -8.70 5.26 2.59
C LEU A 131 -8.66 6.35 1.52
N ASN A 132 -7.46 6.72 1.07
CA ASN A 132 -7.25 7.63 -0.05
C ASN A 132 -6.62 6.88 -1.22
N VAL A 133 -7.12 7.11 -2.43
CA VAL A 133 -6.62 6.50 -3.67
C VAL A 133 -6.22 7.60 -4.64
N THR A 134 -5.03 7.49 -5.23
CA THR A 134 -4.54 8.40 -6.25
C THR A 134 -4.54 7.71 -7.61
N THR A 135 -5.41 8.14 -8.52
CA THR A 135 -5.52 7.56 -9.87
C THR A 135 -5.17 8.57 -10.95
N PHE A 136 -4.67 8.09 -12.09
CA PHE A 136 -4.45 8.92 -13.27
C PHE A 136 -5.68 8.93 -14.18
N THR A 137 -6.00 10.10 -14.75
CA THR A 137 -7.15 10.28 -15.65
C THR A 137 -7.08 9.37 -16.88
N ASN A 138 -5.87 9.03 -17.33
CA ASN A 138 -5.66 8.12 -18.46
C ASN A 138 -5.53 6.64 -18.04
N MET A 139 -5.53 6.34 -16.73
CA MET A 139 -5.38 5.01 -16.13
C MET A 139 -4.16 4.23 -16.65
N THR A 140 -3.05 4.92 -16.94
CA THR A 140 -1.81 4.28 -17.39
C THR A 140 -0.76 4.32 -16.30
N TYR A 141 -0.18 3.18 -15.96
CA TYR A 141 0.84 3.04 -14.92
C TYR A 141 2.16 2.53 -15.53
N ALA A 142 3.23 2.53 -14.73
CA ALA A 142 4.58 2.21 -15.20
C ALA A 142 4.70 0.81 -15.84
N THR A 143 3.94 -0.16 -15.33
CA THR A 143 3.88 -1.53 -15.85
C THR A 143 2.44 -2.02 -15.95
N ASN A 144 2.24 -3.18 -16.60
CA ASN A 144 0.94 -3.84 -16.63
C ASN A 144 0.51 -4.41 -15.28
N THR A 145 1.39 -4.46 -14.28
CA THR A 145 1.11 -4.98 -12.95
C THR A 145 1.28 -3.90 -11.89
N THR A 146 1.41 -2.63 -12.26
CA THR A 146 1.54 -1.53 -11.30
C THR A 146 0.16 -1.07 -10.85
N ALA A 147 -0.06 -1.06 -9.54
CA ALA A 147 -1.23 -0.48 -8.91
C ALA A 147 -1.06 1.04 -8.69
N PRO A 148 -2.17 1.80 -8.56
CA PRO A 148 -2.10 3.17 -8.10
C PRO A 148 -1.65 3.29 -6.64
N ASP A 149 -1.08 4.44 -6.29
CA ASP A 149 -0.77 4.82 -4.92
C ASP A 149 -2.04 4.90 -4.08
N TRP A 150 -1.94 4.46 -2.84
CA TRP A 150 -3.01 4.59 -1.87
C TRP A 150 -2.47 4.74 -0.45
N SER A 151 -3.33 5.22 0.43
CA SER A 151 -3.01 5.34 1.86
C SER A 151 -4.24 5.14 2.71
N VAL A 152 -4.05 4.81 3.97
CA VAL A 152 -5.12 4.76 4.97
C VAL A 152 -4.70 5.48 6.23
N THR A 153 -5.51 6.44 6.66
CA THR A 153 -5.37 7.06 7.98
C THR A 153 -6.38 6.43 8.91
N TRP A 154 -5.94 5.96 10.06
CA TRP A 154 -6.79 5.26 11.02
C TRP A 154 -6.38 5.48 12.46
N GLN A 155 -7.35 5.21 13.35
CA GLN A 155 -7.17 5.18 14.79
C GLN A 155 -8.20 4.22 15.38
N TYR A 156 -7.77 3.34 16.28
CA TYR A 156 -8.65 2.43 17.03
C TYR A 156 -8.12 2.25 18.44
N ASP A 157 -9.03 2.11 19.40
CA ASP A 157 -8.68 1.58 20.72
C ASP A 157 -8.22 0.11 20.63
N ALA A 158 -7.64 -0.41 21.71
CA ALA A 158 -7.18 -1.78 21.73
C ALA A 158 -8.39 -2.74 21.75
N GLY A 159 -8.42 -3.67 20.79
CA GLY A 159 -9.47 -4.66 20.69
C GLY A 159 -9.35 -5.74 21.77
N PRO A 160 -10.40 -6.56 21.99
CA PRO A 160 -10.32 -7.70 22.90
C PRO A 160 -9.31 -8.74 22.37
N SER A 161 -8.66 -9.48 23.27
CA SER A 161 -7.68 -10.51 22.89
C SER A 161 -8.26 -11.64 22.02
N SER A 162 -9.58 -11.81 21.99
CA SER A 162 -10.27 -12.77 21.11
C SER A 162 -10.42 -12.29 19.67
N GLN A 163 -10.34 -10.97 19.43
CA GLN A 163 -10.49 -10.31 18.15
C GLN A 163 -9.79 -8.94 18.19
N PRO A 164 -8.45 -8.90 18.13
CA PRO A 164 -7.72 -7.65 18.34
C PRO A 164 -7.61 -6.79 17.07
N VAL A 165 -7.90 -7.35 15.89
CA VAL A 165 -7.85 -6.65 14.60
C VAL A 165 -9.17 -5.94 14.33
N HIS A 166 -9.11 -4.66 13.97
CA HIS A 166 -10.27 -3.83 13.63
C HIS A 166 -10.51 -3.76 12.12
N ALA A 167 -9.43 -3.76 11.34
CA ALA A 167 -9.50 -3.57 9.91
C ALA A 167 -8.32 -4.25 9.22
N PHE A 168 -8.52 -4.62 7.95
CA PHE A 168 -7.45 -5.01 7.03
C PHE A 168 -7.61 -4.24 5.72
N PRO A 169 -7.35 -2.92 5.70
CA PRO A 169 -7.30 -2.15 4.46
C PRO A 169 -6.30 -2.77 3.51
N ASN A 170 -6.78 -3.10 2.32
CA ASN A 170 -6.01 -3.88 1.38
C ASN A 170 -6.31 -3.50 -0.06
N ILE A 171 -5.37 -3.86 -0.92
CA ILE A 171 -5.51 -3.93 -2.36
C ILE A 171 -5.38 -5.38 -2.80
N MET A 172 -6.42 -5.87 -3.47
CA MET A 172 -6.56 -7.25 -3.91
C MET A 172 -6.37 -7.34 -5.42
N MET A 173 -5.72 -8.41 -5.88
CA MET A 173 -5.68 -8.75 -7.31
C MET A 173 -7.05 -9.25 -7.78
N ASP A 174 -7.56 -8.69 -8.87
CA ASP A 174 -8.87 -9.06 -9.42
C ASP A 174 -8.93 -10.51 -9.97
N ASN A 175 -10.15 -11.01 -10.10
CA ASN A 175 -10.52 -12.36 -10.55
C ASN A 175 -10.15 -12.69 -12.02
N SER A 176 -9.46 -11.80 -12.74
CA SER A 176 -8.97 -12.10 -14.09
C SER A 176 -7.78 -13.08 -14.08
N VAL A 177 -7.09 -13.20 -12.93
CA VAL A 177 -5.93 -14.09 -12.74
C VAL A 177 -6.22 -15.20 -11.72
N LEU A 178 -7.12 -14.96 -10.77
CA LEU A 178 -7.50 -15.91 -9.73
C LEU A 178 -8.87 -16.55 -10.02
N PRO A 179 -9.11 -17.81 -9.60
CA PRO A 179 -8.21 -18.69 -8.86
C PRO A 179 -7.20 -19.45 -9.75
N VAL A 180 -6.00 -19.68 -9.23
CA VAL A 180 -4.93 -20.44 -9.89
C VAL A 180 -4.55 -21.67 -9.08
N LYS A 181 -4.34 -22.82 -9.73
CA LYS A 181 -3.93 -24.06 -9.04
C LYS A 181 -2.45 -23.98 -8.66
N LEU A 182 -2.06 -24.35 -7.44
CA LEU A 182 -0.65 -24.24 -7.00
C LEU A 182 0.32 -24.97 -7.93
N SER A 183 -0.02 -26.17 -8.39
CA SER A 183 0.80 -26.93 -9.38
C SER A 183 1.03 -26.23 -10.72
N LYS A 184 0.29 -25.16 -11.02
CA LYS A 184 0.45 -24.35 -12.24
C LYS A 184 1.13 -23.01 -11.97
N LEU A 185 1.30 -22.65 -10.71
CA LEU A 185 1.88 -21.38 -10.33
C LEU A 185 3.39 -21.41 -10.59
N SER A 186 3.86 -20.45 -11.37
CA SER A 186 5.25 -20.28 -11.78
C SER A 186 5.82 -18.95 -11.27
N ILE A 187 4.97 -17.94 -11.06
CA ILE A 187 5.34 -16.64 -10.51
C ILE A 187 4.35 -16.22 -9.43
N MET A 188 4.91 -15.75 -8.31
CA MET A 188 4.22 -15.00 -7.27
C MET A 188 5.16 -13.89 -6.81
N SER A 189 5.17 -12.77 -7.52
CA SER A 189 6.08 -11.65 -7.23
C SER A 189 5.37 -10.47 -6.60
N LEU A 190 6.07 -9.82 -5.68
CA LEU A 190 5.69 -8.58 -5.05
C LEU A 190 6.84 -7.59 -5.21
N ASP A 191 6.53 -6.42 -5.75
CA ASP A 191 7.38 -5.23 -5.69
C ASP A 191 6.61 -4.16 -4.93
N VAL A 192 7.11 -3.71 -3.78
CA VAL A 192 6.39 -2.77 -2.93
C VAL A 192 7.30 -1.82 -2.19
N GLN A 193 6.85 -0.56 -2.15
CA GLN A 193 7.31 0.48 -1.25
C GLN A 193 6.15 0.95 -0.37
N TRP A 194 6.33 0.83 0.95
CA TRP A 194 5.34 1.27 1.93
C TRP A 194 5.98 1.98 3.12
N ALA A 195 5.18 2.78 3.82
CA ALA A 195 5.60 3.48 5.03
C ALA A 195 4.45 3.64 6.03
N TYR A 196 4.80 3.75 7.31
CA TYR A 196 3.89 4.21 8.36
C TYR A 196 4.37 5.58 8.85
N GLU A 197 3.45 6.54 8.94
CA GLU A 197 3.67 7.84 9.56
C GLU A 197 2.77 8.00 10.77
N ASP A 198 3.36 8.30 11.92
CA ASP A 198 2.64 8.68 13.13
C ASP A 198 2.47 10.20 13.18
N LEU A 199 1.23 10.67 13.01
CA LEU A 199 0.92 12.11 13.02
C LEU A 199 1.04 12.69 14.45
N GLY A 200 1.04 11.85 15.49
CA GLY A 200 1.25 12.25 16.89
C GLY A 200 2.71 12.66 17.19
N THR A 201 3.68 12.12 16.44
CA THR A 201 5.10 12.50 16.55
C THR A 201 5.52 13.63 15.60
N ALA A 202 4.66 14.05 14.66
CA ALA A 202 4.88 15.22 13.80
C ALA A 202 4.83 16.57 14.57
N VAL A 203 4.49 16.56 15.87
CA VAL A 203 4.64 17.73 16.76
C VAL A 203 6.06 17.83 17.36
N TYR A 204 6.94 16.85 17.16
CA TYR A 204 8.34 16.98 17.58
C TYR A 204 9.21 17.67 16.50
N LYS A 205 9.24 19.00 16.58
CA LYS A 205 10.14 19.98 15.93
C LYS A 205 9.72 20.58 14.58
N ARG A 206 8.57 21.28 14.54
CA ARG A 206 8.56 22.62 13.92
C ARG A 206 8.98 23.67 14.95
N ASN A 207 10.28 23.73 15.28
CA ASN A 207 10.90 24.94 15.81
C ASN A 207 12.42 24.86 15.73
N ARG A 208 13.00 25.81 14.98
CA ARG A 208 14.43 26.09 14.74
C ARG A 208 15.17 25.15 13.77
N VAL A 209 14.98 25.37 12.47
CA VAL A 209 16.05 25.97 11.63
C VAL A 209 15.36 26.84 10.57
N GLN A 210 14.98 28.06 10.95
CA GLN A 210 14.83 29.11 9.95
C GLN A 210 16.25 29.56 9.60
N GLU A 211 16.54 29.48 8.30
CA GLU A 211 17.57 30.26 7.59
C GLU A 211 18.96 30.22 8.21
N ASP A 212 19.74 29.22 7.81
CA ASP A 212 21.11 29.42 7.33
C ASP A 212 21.74 28.05 7.13
N MET A 213 21.48 27.44 5.98
CA MET A 213 22.44 26.54 5.36
C MET A 213 22.03 26.36 3.90
N VAL A 214 22.64 27.18 3.05
CA VAL A 214 22.73 26.94 1.62
C VAL A 214 23.52 25.64 1.46
N PHE A 215 22.81 24.52 1.29
CA PHE A 215 23.41 23.28 0.87
C PHE A 215 23.26 23.15 -0.64
N ASN A 216 24.36 23.43 -1.36
CA ASN A 216 24.62 22.77 -2.63
C ASN A 216 24.78 21.28 -2.31
N VAL A 217 23.71 20.51 -2.45
CA VAL A 217 23.77 19.05 -2.35
C VAL A 217 23.13 18.46 -3.58
N ASP A 218 23.86 17.52 -4.17
CA ASP A 218 23.46 16.68 -5.29
C ASP A 218 22.13 15.98 -4.96
N GLU A 219 21.21 15.95 -5.92
CA GLU A 219 19.85 15.42 -5.77
C GLU A 219 19.84 13.97 -5.27
N ALA A 220 20.82 13.16 -5.70
CA ALA A 220 21.05 11.80 -5.24
C ALA A 220 21.38 11.68 -3.73
N ALA A 221 21.96 12.73 -3.13
CA ALA A 221 22.26 12.74 -1.69
C ALA A 221 21.02 13.08 -0.84
N ILE A 222 20.03 13.76 -1.43
CA ILE A 222 18.72 14.01 -0.80
C ILE A 222 17.89 12.72 -0.83
N GLU A 223 17.81 12.04 -1.97
CA GLU A 223 17.13 10.74 -2.08
C GLU A 223 17.77 9.70 -1.16
N ALA A 224 19.11 9.59 -1.15
CA ALA A 224 19.80 8.69 -0.24
C ALA A 224 19.61 9.06 1.24
N ARG A 225 19.41 10.34 1.60
CA ARG A 225 19.08 10.74 2.97
C ARG A 225 17.63 10.45 3.33
N ALA A 226 16.67 10.70 2.45
CA ALA A 226 15.26 10.40 2.67
C ALA A 226 15.07 8.88 2.82
N VAL A 227 15.67 8.10 1.92
CA VAL A 227 15.69 6.62 1.99
C VAL A 227 16.42 6.16 3.25
N LYS A 228 17.57 6.73 3.63
CA LYS A 228 18.29 6.32 4.84
C LYS A 228 17.59 6.74 6.14
N GLN A 229 16.82 7.83 6.11
CA GLN A 229 16.00 8.29 7.23
C GLN A 229 14.72 7.45 7.37
N MET A 230 14.15 6.96 6.26
CA MET A 230 13.09 5.95 6.25
C MET A 230 13.60 4.55 6.65
N MET A 231 14.80 4.16 6.22
CA MET A 231 15.42 2.86 6.53
C MET A 231 15.92 2.76 7.99
N ASN A 232 16.28 3.87 8.63
CA ASN A 232 16.70 3.88 10.04
C ASN A 232 15.55 3.74 11.06
N LEU A 233 14.30 3.60 10.59
CA LEU A 233 13.12 3.36 11.43
C LEU A 233 12.68 1.88 11.45
N ALA A 234 13.43 0.98 10.79
CA ALA A 234 13.01 -0.41 10.51
C ALA A 234 13.73 -1.51 11.34
N GLU A 235 14.20 -1.22 12.55
CA GLU A 235 14.43 -2.27 13.57
C GLU A 235 13.11 -2.56 14.30
N ARG A 236 12.87 -3.79 14.78
CA ARG A 236 11.66 -4.18 15.54
C ARG A 236 11.30 -3.11 16.57
N TYR A 237 10.36 -2.23 16.24
CA TYR A 237 9.94 -1.15 17.14
C TYR A 237 8.82 -1.69 18.04
N VAL A 238 9.18 -2.64 18.91
CA VAL A 238 8.26 -3.30 19.85
C VAL A 238 8.16 -2.50 21.16
N ALA A 239 9.13 -1.64 21.48
CA ALA A 239 9.24 -1.00 22.79
C ALA A 239 8.86 0.51 22.83
N GLY A 240 8.23 1.05 21.79
CA GLY A 240 7.89 2.49 21.78
C GLY A 240 6.90 2.99 20.75
N THR A 241 6.27 2.14 19.93
CA THR A 241 5.23 2.61 18.99
C THR A 241 3.96 2.92 19.79
N THR A 242 3.33 4.05 19.49
CA THR A 242 1.99 4.43 19.97
C THR A 242 0.87 3.63 19.29
N PHE A 243 1.23 2.68 18.41
CA PHE A 243 0.32 1.86 17.63
C PHE A 243 0.78 0.39 17.53
N SER A 244 -0.15 -0.48 17.15
CA SER A 244 0.07 -1.89 16.83
C SER A 244 -0.57 -2.22 15.48
N ALA A 245 0.22 -2.76 14.56
CA ALA A 245 -0.17 -3.10 13.21
C ALA A 245 0.81 -4.11 12.59
N ASN A 246 0.41 -4.81 11.54
CA ASN A 246 1.36 -5.49 10.65
C ASN A 246 1.36 -4.86 9.25
N VAL A 247 2.21 -5.33 8.36
CA VAL A 247 2.07 -5.09 6.92
C VAL A 247 2.21 -6.44 6.25
N ALA A 248 1.21 -6.86 5.48
CA ALA A 248 1.08 -8.25 5.09
C ALA A 248 0.57 -8.42 3.66
N VAL A 249 1.08 -9.46 3.02
CA VAL A 249 0.36 -10.17 1.96
C VAL A 249 -0.54 -11.21 2.61
N ASP A 250 -1.80 -11.26 2.21
CA ASP A 250 -2.79 -12.22 2.67
C ASP A 250 -3.30 -13.07 1.51
N MET A 251 -3.30 -14.39 1.70
CA MET A 251 -3.58 -15.38 0.67
C MET A 251 -4.48 -16.48 1.19
N PHE A 252 -5.53 -16.80 0.44
CA PHE A 252 -6.43 -17.90 0.78
C PHE A 252 -6.35 -19.04 -0.23
N PHE A 253 -6.36 -20.26 0.29
CA PHE A 253 -6.26 -21.48 -0.49
C PHE A 253 -7.34 -22.48 -0.14
N ASP A 254 -7.83 -23.17 -1.16
CA ASP A 254 -8.77 -24.27 -0.98
C ASP A 254 -8.68 -25.27 -2.14
N SER A 255 -8.96 -26.54 -1.85
CA SER A 255 -9.10 -27.61 -2.85
C SER A 255 -10.19 -27.31 -3.90
N ASN A 256 -11.17 -26.47 -3.54
CA ASN A 256 -12.23 -26.00 -4.40
C ASN A 256 -11.97 -24.55 -4.84
N ALA A 257 -11.71 -24.37 -6.13
CA ALA A 257 -11.51 -23.06 -6.77
C ALA A 257 -12.61 -22.01 -6.45
N LYS A 258 -13.87 -22.44 -6.22
CA LYS A 258 -14.98 -21.51 -5.88
C LYS A 258 -15.00 -21.09 -4.42
N ILE A 259 -14.23 -21.76 -3.55
CA ILE A 259 -14.11 -21.49 -2.12
C ILE A 259 -12.80 -20.77 -1.84
N ALA A 260 -11.74 -21.03 -2.62
CA ALA A 260 -10.41 -20.46 -2.43
C ALA A 260 -10.37 -18.92 -2.35
N GLY A 261 -11.29 -18.21 -3.01
CA GLY A 261 -11.42 -16.75 -2.92
C GLY A 261 -12.33 -16.23 -1.79
N LYS A 262 -12.89 -17.12 -0.97
CA LYS A 262 -13.79 -16.76 0.14
C LYS A 262 -13.00 -16.72 1.43
N THR A 263 -12.58 -15.52 1.83
CA THR A 263 -11.70 -15.28 2.99
C THR A 263 -12.25 -15.87 4.30
N SER A 264 -13.57 -16.02 4.45
CA SER A 264 -14.17 -16.64 5.65
C SER A 264 -14.38 -18.17 5.56
N ASN A 265 -14.13 -18.79 4.41
CA ASN A 265 -14.48 -20.19 4.15
C ASN A 265 -13.33 -21.05 3.61
N ALA A 266 -12.31 -20.44 3.00
CA ALA A 266 -11.17 -21.18 2.46
C ALA A 266 -10.46 -21.96 3.56
N THR A 267 -10.00 -23.17 3.24
CA THR A 267 -9.37 -24.07 4.21
C THR A 267 -8.09 -23.48 4.82
N TYR A 268 -7.28 -22.80 4.00
CA TYR A 268 -6.00 -22.23 4.43
C TYR A 268 -5.98 -20.72 4.24
N GLU A 269 -5.31 -20.07 5.18
CA GLU A 269 -4.88 -18.67 5.14
C GLU A 269 -3.35 -18.69 5.28
N VAL A 270 -2.63 -18.21 4.27
CA VAL A 270 -1.17 -18.04 4.35
C VAL A 270 -0.85 -16.57 4.23
N MET A 271 -0.21 -16.03 5.25
CA MET A 271 0.19 -14.64 5.27
C MET A 271 1.71 -14.50 5.19
N VAL A 272 2.18 -13.44 4.54
CA VAL A 272 3.58 -13.02 4.59
C VAL A 272 3.63 -11.60 5.14
N TRP A 273 4.03 -11.46 6.41
CA TRP A 273 4.16 -10.19 7.08
C TRP A 273 5.54 -9.60 6.79
N LEU A 274 5.56 -8.46 6.08
CA LEU A 274 6.75 -7.65 5.85
C LEU A 274 7.12 -6.80 7.06
N ALA A 275 6.20 -6.59 8.00
CA ALA A 275 6.46 -5.92 9.27
C ALA A 275 5.45 -6.29 10.36
N GLN A 276 5.88 -6.09 11.61
CA GLN A 276 5.10 -6.25 12.82
C GLN A 276 5.45 -5.11 13.78
N PHE A 277 4.45 -4.40 14.29
CA PHE A 277 4.59 -3.23 15.15
C PHE A 277 3.77 -3.39 16.43
N GLY A 278 4.31 -2.88 17.54
CA GLY A 278 3.59 -2.80 18.81
C GLY A 278 3.33 -4.15 19.50
N GLN A 279 2.70 -4.08 20.66
CA GLN A 279 2.53 -5.21 21.59
C GLN A 279 1.26 -6.04 21.36
N TYR A 280 0.30 -5.52 20.58
CA TYR A 280 -0.97 -6.22 20.32
C TYR A 280 -0.96 -7.04 19.04
N THR A 281 0.11 -6.96 18.26
CA THR A 281 0.23 -7.61 16.96
C THR A 281 1.07 -8.86 17.11
N ASP A 282 0.42 -10.02 17.16
CA ASP A 282 1.07 -11.32 17.17
C ASP A 282 0.45 -12.22 16.09
N PRO A 283 1.25 -13.00 15.35
CA PRO A 283 0.70 -13.94 14.37
C PRO A 283 -0.04 -15.08 15.07
N ILE A 284 -1.06 -15.61 14.42
CA ILE A 284 -1.79 -16.77 14.94
C ILE A 284 -0.82 -17.95 15.12
N GLY A 285 -0.82 -18.52 16.34
CA GLY A 285 0.08 -19.61 16.71
C GLY A 285 1.42 -19.18 17.30
N SER A 286 1.68 -17.88 17.48
CA SER A 286 2.89 -17.37 18.16
C SER A 286 3.15 -18.03 19.52
N ASN A 287 2.10 -18.31 20.28
CA ASN A 287 2.15 -18.98 21.58
C ASN A 287 2.65 -20.44 21.54
N LYS A 288 2.64 -21.08 20.36
CA LYS A 288 3.19 -22.43 20.15
C LYS A 288 4.69 -22.40 19.83
N GLY A 289 5.25 -21.21 19.59
CA GLY A 289 6.62 -21.02 19.15
C GLY A 289 6.77 -21.04 17.63
N ALA A 290 7.96 -20.61 17.17
CA ALA A 290 8.33 -20.64 15.76
C ALA A 290 8.43 -22.07 15.24
N VAL A 291 7.91 -22.31 14.03
CA VAL A 291 8.04 -23.61 13.33
C VAL A 291 9.42 -23.74 12.71
N THR A 292 9.81 -22.74 11.91
CA THR A 292 11.09 -22.70 11.18
C THR A 292 11.39 -21.28 10.72
N SER A 293 12.59 -21.06 10.18
CA SER A 293 12.96 -19.82 9.48
C SER A 293 13.39 -20.12 8.04
N TYR A 294 13.09 -19.20 7.13
CA TYR A 294 13.39 -19.33 5.71
C TYR A 294 13.83 -17.98 5.13
N VAL A 295 14.85 -18.01 4.28
CA VAL A 295 15.41 -16.79 3.69
C VAL A 295 15.01 -16.70 2.21
N ILE A 296 14.37 -15.59 1.83
CA ILE A 296 14.12 -15.22 0.44
C ILE A 296 14.78 -13.87 0.16
N ASP A 297 15.57 -13.79 -0.90
CA ASP A 297 16.19 -12.54 -1.38
C ASP A 297 16.89 -11.70 -0.29
N GLY A 298 17.50 -12.37 0.71
CA GLY A 298 18.22 -11.73 1.82
C GLY A 298 17.35 -11.31 3.01
N ALA A 299 16.03 -11.43 2.92
CA ALA A 299 15.10 -11.26 4.03
C ALA A 299 14.82 -12.60 4.73
N ASN A 300 14.94 -12.63 6.05
CA ASN A 300 14.68 -13.82 6.85
C ASN A 300 13.25 -13.78 7.41
N PHE A 301 12.49 -14.83 7.19
CA PHE A 301 11.11 -14.99 7.63
C PHE A 301 11.00 -16.14 8.61
N THR A 302 10.25 -15.96 9.68
CA THR A 302 9.93 -17.00 10.66
C THR A 302 8.49 -17.44 10.50
N LEU A 303 8.25 -18.75 10.37
CA LEU A 303 6.92 -19.32 10.24
C LEU A 303 6.27 -19.57 11.59
N TYR A 304 5.01 -19.16 11.71
CA TYR A 304 4.09 -19.52 12.79
C TYR A 304 2.86 -20.21 12.23
N SER A 305 2.23 -21.08 13.01
CA SER A 305 1.09 -21.87 12.54
C SER A 305 0.02 -22.06 13.62
N GLY A 306 -1.23 -21.86 13.24
CA GLY A 306 -2.37 -22.05 14.13
C GLY A 306 -3.71 -22.17 13.41
N THR A 307 -4.78 -21.90 14.14
CA THR A 307 -6.15 -22.01 13.64
C THR A 307 -6.95 -20.80 14.11
N ASN A 308 -7.60 -20.12 13.18
CA ASN A 308 -8.40 -18.93 13.49
C ASN A 308 -9.82 -19.28 13.97
N ASN A 309 -10.62 -18.27 14.27
CA ASN A 309 -12.00 -18.45 14.75
C ASN A 309 -12.92 -19.08 13.68
N ASN A 310 -12.61 -18.91 12.40
CA ASN A 310 -13.31 -19.53 11.27
C ASN A 310 -12.91 -20.99 11.02
N LYS A 311 -12.04 -21.57 11.86
CA LYS A 311 -11.51 -22.93 11.74
C LYS A 311 -10.60 -23.13 10.52
N GLN A 312 -10.06 -22.05 9.98
CA GLN A 312 -9.08 -22.09 8.90
C GLN A 312 -7.70 -22.37 9.50
N HIS A 313 -6.89 -23.07 8.74
CA HIS A 313 -5.49 -23.31 9.05
C HIS A 313 -4.66 -22.09 8.64
N VAL A 314 -4.05 -21.42 9.61
CA VAL A 314 -3.31 -20.16 9.37
C VAL A 314 -1.82 -20.44 9.46
N LEU A 315 -1.08 -20.07 8.42
CA LEU A 315 0.37 -20.13 8.34
C LEU A 315 0.91 -18.72 8.07
N THR A 316 1.69 -18.17 8.99
CA THR A 316 2.17 -16.79 8.89
C THR A 316 3.69 -16.75 8.87
N TRP A 317 4.25 -16.31 7.74
CA TRP A 317 5.66 -15.98 7.61
C TRP A 317 5.89 -14.54 8.06
N VAL A 318 6.64 -14.33 9.14
CA VAL A 318 6.94 -12.99 9.66
C VAL A 318 8.38 -12.62 9.40
N ALA A 319 8.61 -11.51 8.69
CA ALA A 319 9.93 -10.96 8.49
C ALA A 319 10.58 -10.61 9.84
N GLU A 320 11.82 -11.06 10.07
CA GLU A 320 12.52 -10.78 11.33
C GLU A 320 12.84 -9.29 11.53
N LYS A 321 12.92 -8.55 10.42
CA LYS A 321 13.10 -7.10 10.32
C LYS A 321 12.06 -6.54 9.36
N ALA A 322 11.60 -5.32 9.61
CA ALA A 322 10.64 -4.67 8.73
C ALA A 322 11.26 -4.46 7.34
N ALA A 323 10.49 -4.78 6.30
CA ALA A 323 10.85 -4.66 4.89
C ALA A 323 9.94 -3.63 4.20
N PRO A 324 10.16 -2.31 4.42
CA PRO A 324 9.41 -1.23 3.77
C PRO A 324 9.65 -1.15 2.26
N LEU A 325 10.75 -1.74 1.79
CA LEU A 325 11.07 -1.97 0.40
C LEU A 325 11.25 -3.48 0.23
N PHE A 326 10.43 -4.09 -0.61
CA PHE A 326 10.53 -5.50 -0.94
C PHE A 326 10.29 -5.70 -2.43
N SER A 327 11.22 -6.33 -3.14
CA SER A 327 11.08 -6.71 -4.54
C SER A 327 11.62 -8.12 -4.69
N GLY A 328 10.73 -9.09 -4.96
CA GLY A 328 11.10 -10.50 -4.97
C GLY A 328 9.92 -11.45 -5.17
N SER A 329 10.24 -12.75 -5.21
CA SER A 329 9.24 -13.82 -5.30
C SER A 329 8.88 -14.35 -3.92
N LEU A 330 7.58 -14.41 -3.63
CA LEU A 330 7.03 -15.03 -2.42
C LEU A 330 6.79 -16.53 -2.61
N LEU A 331 6.81 -17.03 -3.86
CA LEU A 331 6.55 -18.44 -4.18
C LEU A 331 7.37 -19.44 -3.37
N PRO A 332 8.68 -19.22 -3.10
CA PRO A 332 9.47 -20.17 -2.30
C PRO A 332 8.94 -20.38 -0.88
N LEU A 333 8.28 -19.38 -0.28
CA LEU A 333 7.65 -19.51 1.04
C LEU A 333 6.41 -20.41 1.02
N ILE A 334 5.80 -20.61 -0.15
CA ILE A 334 4.66 -21.50 -0.35
C ILE A 334 5.16 -22.91 -0.70
N GLU A 335 6.13 -23.02 -1.62
CA GLU A 335 6.68 -24.30 -2.09
C GLU A 335 7.44 -25.09 -1.02
N VAL A 336 7.95 -24.41 0.01
CA VAL A 336 8.62 -25.08 1.13
C VAL A 336 7.63 -25.72 2.10
N LEU A 337 6.37 -25.27 2.19
CA LEU A 337 5.41 -25.73 3.20
C LEU A 337 5.21 -27.27 3.20
N PRO A 338 5.02 -27.94 2.05
CA PRO A 338 4.85 -29.40 2.01
C PRO A 338 6.10 -30.19 2.43
N GLN A 339 7.26 -29.53 2.53
CA GLN A 339 8.53 -30.14 2.93
C GLN A 339 8.77 -30.02 4.44
N LEU A 340 7.93 -29.26 5.14
CA LEU A 340 7.98 -29.10 6.59
C LEU A 340 7.11 -30.17 7.26
N ASP A 341 7.49 -30.56 8.48
CA ASP A 341 6.70 -31.48 9.32
C ASP A 341 5.50 -30.73 9.94
N LEU A 342 4.57 -30.33 9.07
CA LEU A 342 3.35 -29.60 9.40
C LEU A 342 2.14 -30.55 9.34
N ASP A 343 1.21 -30.38 10.29
CA ASP A 343 -0.07 -31.12 10.30
C ASP A 343 -0.96 -30.77 9.09
N TYR A 344 -0.78 -29.58 8.52
CA TYR A 344 -1.61 -29.02 7.47
C TYR A 344 -0.84 -27.98 6.65
N TYR A 345 -1.11 -27.91 5.35
CA TYR A 345 -0.54 -26.95 4.42
C TYR A 345 -1.34 -26.95 3.10
N PRO A 346 -1.36 -25.84 2.34
CA PRO A 346 -1.87 -25.87 0.97
C PRO A 346 -0.98 -26.77 0.11
N GLY A 347 -1.57 -27.77 -0.53
CA GLY A 347 -0.86 -28.69 -1.41
C GLY A 347 -0.92 -28.27 -2.88
N GLU A 348 -0.14 -28.93 -3.73
CA GLU A 348 -0.09 -28.67 -5.19
C GLU A 348 -1.45 -28.74 -5.91
N ASN A 349 -2.43 -29.43 -5.28
CA ASN A 349 -3.77 -29.58 -5.82
C ASN A 349 -4.77 -28.48 -5.41
N ASP A 350 -4.42 -27.66 -4.43
CA ASP A 350 -5.25 -26.55 -3.98
C ASP A 350 -5.16 -25.38 -4.97
N TYR A 351 -6.10 -24.45 -4.82
CA TYR A 351 -6.16 -23.22 -5.59
C TYR A 351 -5.83 -22.04 -4.68
N LEU A 352 -4.96 -21.14 -5.14
CA LEU A 352 -4.88 -19.76 -4.65
C LEU A 352 -6.07 -19.00 -5.22
N GLY A 353 -6.96 -18.48 -4.38
CA GLY A 353 -8.15 -17.78 -4.84
C GLY A 353 -8.26 -16.34 -4.37
N TYR A 354 -7.41 -15.91 -3.45
CA TYR A 354 -7.33 -14.54 -2.95
C TYR A 354 -5.85 -14.18 -2.77
N PHE A 355 -5.45 -13.00 -3.24
CA PHE A 355 -4.11 -12.46 -3.07
C PHE A 355 -4.22 -10.95 -2.89
N ALA A 356 -3.96 -10.46 -1.69
CA ALA A 356 -4.05 -9.04 -1.37
C ALA A 356 -2.85 -8.58 -0.54
N PHE A 357 -2.52 -7.30 -0.69
CA PHE A 357 -1.52 -6.62 0.12
C PHE A 357 -2.18 -5.52 0.96
N GLY A 358 -1.82 -5.43 2.22
CA GLY A 358 -2.45 -4.48 3.14
C GLY A 358 -1.80 -4.43 4.51
N SER A 359 -2.56 -3.93 5.47
CA SER A 359 -2.12 -3.82 6.86
C SER A 359 -3.27 -4.12 7.80
N GLU A 360 -3.08 -5.01 8.77
CA GLU A 360 -4.05 -5.20 9.84
C GLU A 360 -3.86 -4.13 10.92
N CYS A 361 -4.95 -3.45 11.26
CA CYS A 361 -4.99 -2.35 12.22
C CYS A 361 -5.48 -2.86 13.58
N TYR A 362 -4.62 -2.86 14.61
CA TYR A 362 -4.94 -3.40 15.93
C TYR A 362 -5.26 -2.30 16.94
N TYR A 363 -4.41 -1.28 17.01
CA TYR A 363 -4.49 -0.22 18.00
C TYR A 363 -3.69 1.00 17.56
N SER A 364 -4.17 2.20 17.85
CA SER A 364 -3.36 3.42 17.81
C SER A 364 -3.90 4.48 18.76
N ALA A 365 -3.02 5.09 19.56
CA ALA A 365 -3.40 6.21 20.43
C ALA A 365 -3.75 7.49 19.66
N ASP A 366 -3.13 7.68 18.50
CA ASP A 366 -3.27 8.85 17.63
C ASP A 366 -3.64 8.42 16.21
N ASN A 367 -4.00 9.38 15.35
CA ASN A 367 -4.16 9.11 13.93
C ASN A 367 -2.80 8.75 13.31
N ILE A 368 -2.72 7.57 12.71
CA ILE A 368 -1.54 7.11 11.98
C ILE A 368 -1.92 6.85 10.52
N THR A 369 -0.95 7.01 9.61
CA THR A 369 -1.19 6.79 8.18
C THR A 369 -0.26 5.73 7.63
N PHE A 370 -0.82 4.72 6.99
CA PHE A 370 -0.11 3.73 6.16
C PHE A 370 -0.14 4.21 4.71
N TYR A 371 1.03 4.29 4.08
CA TYR A 371 1.20 4.69 2.69
C TYR A 371 1.72 3.53 1.85
N VAL A 372 1.20 3.39 0.64
CA VAL A 372 1.70 2.48 -0.40
C VAL A 372 1.91 3.32 -1.66
N GLN A 373 3.18 3.54 -2.01
CA GLN A 373 3.58 4.45 -3.09
C GLN A 373 3.90 3.70 -4.38
N ASP A 374 4.63 2.60 -4.28
CA ASP A 374 4.89 1.72 -5.41
C ASP A 374 4.38 0.34 -5.04
N LEU A 375 3.46 -0.21 -5.83
CA LEU A 375 3.02 -1.58 -5.68
C LEU A 375 2.90 -2.23 -7.04
N SER A 376 3.51 -3.41 -7.17
CA SER A 376 3.29 -4.32 -8.25
C SER A 376 3.12 -5.74 -7.75
N MET A 377 2.10 -6.43 -8.27
CA MET A 377 1.83 -7.83 -7.95
C MET A 377 1.62 -8.62 -9.23
N GLU A 378 2.30 -9.75 -9.38
CA GLU A 378 2.14 -10.67 -10.52
C GLU A 378 1.95 -12.11 -10.03
N ILE A 379 0.94 -12.77 -10.59
CA ILE A 379 0.60 -14.18 -10.38
C ILE A 379 0.51 -14.83 -11.77
N ARG A 380 1.19 -15.97 -11.99
CA ARG A 380 1.17 -16.65 -13.29
C ARG A 380 1.33 -18.15 -13.23
#